data_AF-A0AA42U5Y2-F1
#
_entry.id   AF-A0AA42U5Y2-F1
#
_cell.length_a   1.000
_cell.length_b   1.000
_cell.length_c   1.000
_cell.angle_alpha   90.00
_cell.angle_beta   90.00
_cell.angle_gamma   90.00
#
_symmetry.space_group_name_H-M   'P 1'
#
loop_
_entity.id
_entity.type
_entity.pdbx_description
1 polymer ?
#
loop_
_entity_poly.entity_id
_entity_poly.type
_entity_poly.pdbx_seq_one_letter_code
_entity_poly.pdbx_strand_id
1 'polypeptide(L)'
;MDTRPATAGAGTAADGDLSVAVNFDYEQAGELKIGQVGIANLRIRTLDVERLVQEMRERVTRAPKLFGRAAVILDFGGLSQVPDVATAQALVDGLRSAGVLPVALAYGTSAVDLLSQQLGLPLLAKFRAQYERVEAEPAPPPAPEPRRAVRAEPKPAPAAPVAKVADAAAPQPGRMQLGNVRSGQQLYAENCDLTVMATVGAGAEVIADGSIHIYGTLRGRALAGAQGNTAARIFCRDFHAELVAIAGHYKVLDDVPDNLRGKAVQVWLEQDQIKIAALD
;
A
#
# COMPACT_ATOMS: atom_id res chain seq x y z
N MET A 1 39.00 39.74 -63.43
CA MET A 1 37.58 39.30 -63.44
C MET A 1 37.52 37.97 -64.17
N ASP A 2 36.54 37.13 -63.80
CA ASP A 2 36.11 35.87 -64.44
C ASP A 2 37.21 34.85 -64.84
N THR A 3 37.21 33.69 -64.18
CA THR A 3 37.84 32.46 -64.68
C THR A 3 36.91 31.28 -64.39
N ARG A 4 36.72 30.40 -65.39
CA ARG A 4 35.80 29.25 -65.36
C ARG A 4 36.53 27.93 -65.06
N PRO A 5 35.81 26.86 -64.68
CA PRO A 5 36.42 25.70 -64.00
C PRO A 5 36.83 24.54 -64.91
N ALA A 6 37.71 23.70 -64.35
CA ALA A 6 38.13 22.35 -64.76
C ALA A 6 38.76 21.68 -63.51
N THR A 7 38.79 20.37 -63.29
CA THR A 7 38.22 19.17 -63.94
C THR A 7 38.19 18.02 -62.88
N ALA A 8 37.54 16.90 -63.16
CA ALA A 8 37.53 15.74 -62.25
C ALA A 8 38.76 14.82 -62.43
N GLY A 9 39.12 14.03 -61.40
CA GLY A 9 39.91 12.81 -61.57
C GLY A 9 40.80 12.38 -60.39
N ALA A 10 40.73 11.08 -60.07
CA ALA A 10 41.61 10.30 -59.18
C ALA A 10 41.67 10.72 -57.68
N GLY A 11 42.09 9.78 -56.84
CA GLY A 11 42.23 9.95 -55.39
C GLY A 11 43.09 8.84 -54.77
N THR A 12 43.26 8.88 -53.45
CA THR A 12 44.04 7.90 -52.66
C THR A 12 43.41 7.71 -51.30
N ALA A 13 43.43 6.48 -50.78
CA ALA A 13 42.93 6.16 -49.46
C ALA A 13 43.99 6.41 -48.37
N ALA A 14 43.53 6.82 -47.19
CA ALA A 14 44.24 6.73 -45.91
C ALA A 14 43.19 6.68 -44.79
N ASP A 15 43.41 5.84 -43.78
CA ASP A 15 42.53 5.77 -42.61
C ASP A 15 42.53 7.07 -41.79
N GLY A 16 41.38 7.39 -41.19
CA GLY A 16 41.13 8.67 -40.53
C GLY A 16 40.00 8.61 -39.51
N ASP A 17 40.03 7.59 -38.64
CA ASP A 17 39.28 7.42 -37.38
C ASP A 17 38.05 8.35 -37.20
N LEU A 18 36.89 7.93 -37.73
CA LEU A 18 35.60 8.56 -37.46
C LEU A 18 35.05 8.13 -36.10
N SER A 19 35.79 8.49 -35.04
CA SER A 19 35.32 8.48 -33.66
C SER A 19 34.27 9.59 -33.45
N VAL A 20 33.09 9.40 -34.05
CA VAL A 20 31.92 10.26 -33.84
C VAL A 20 31.50 10.13 -32.38
N ALA A 21 32.01 11.03 -31.55
CA ALA A 21 31.59 11.20 -30.17
C ALA A 21 30.14 11.70 -30.17
N VAL A 22 29.19 10.76 -30.15
CA VAL A 22 27.77 11.06 -29.96
C VAL A 22 27.58 11.52 -28.51
N ASN A 23 27.78 12.82 -28.29
CA ASN A 23 27.29 13.49 -27.10
C ASN A 23 25.77 13.38 -27.12
N PHE A 24 25.25 12.40 -26.38
CA PHE A 24 23.85 12.39 -25.97
C PHE A 24 23.69 13.52 -24.94
N ASP A 25 23.29 14.71 -25.42
CA ASP A 25 22.76 15.77 -24.57
C ASP A 25 21.46 15.25 -23.92
N TYR A 26 21.64 14.60 -22.77
CA TYR A 26 20.58 13.92 -22.04
C TYR A 26 19.78 14.94 -21.22
N GLU A 27 19.14 15.88 -21.92
CA GLU A 27 18.25 16.84 -21.28
C GLU A 27 17.09 16.10 -20.60
N GLN A 28 16.93 16.33 -19.29
CA GLN A 28 16.00 15.56 -18.48
C GLN A 28 14.55 15.96 -18.79
N ALA A 29 13.91 15.23 -19.69
CA ALA A 29 12.54 15.47 -20.17
C ALA A 29 11.42 15.41 -19.10
N GLY A 30 11.73 15.07 -17.83
CA GLY A 30 10.76 15.10 -16.74
C GLY A 30 11.35 14.74 -15.37
N GLU A 31 10.69 15.22 -14.31
CA GLU A 31 11.03 14.94 -12.92
C GLU A 31 9.93 14.09 -12.27
N LEU A 32 10.29 12.93 -11.70
CA LEU A 32 9.36 12.08 -10.96
C LEU A 32 9.35 12.45 -9.48
N LYS A 33 8.20 12.90 -8.97
CA LYS A 33 7.99 13.18 -7.54
C LYS A 33 6.91 12.25 -6.96
N ILE A 34 7.23 11.65 -5.81
CA ILE A 34 6.29 10.87 -4.99
C ILE A 34 5.72 11.80 -3.91
N GLY A 35 4.41 11.75 -3.69
CA GLY A 35 3.74 12.57 -2.69
C GLY A 35 2.38 11.99 -2.28
N GLN A 36 1.88 12.40 -1.11
CA GLN A 36 0.59 11.93 -0.60
C GLN A 36 -0.56 12.66 -1.29
N VAL A 37 -1.34 11.93 -2.10
CA VAL A 37 -2.52 12.44 -2.81
C VAL A 37 -3.79 11.83 -2.20
N GLY A 38 -4.79 12.66 -1.90
CA GLY A 38 -6.11 12.17 -1.48
C GLY A 38 -6.90 11.64 -2.69
N ILE A 39 -7.26 10.36 -2.66
CA ILE A 39 -8.06 9.68 -3.70
C ILE A 39 -9.33 9.14 -3.04
N ALA A 40 -10.48 9.22 -3.73
CA ALA A 40 -11.74 8.71 -3.18
C ALA A 40 -11.74 7.17 -3.19
N ASN A 41 -12.24 6.54 -2.12
CA ASN A 41 -12.47 5.10 -2.07
C ASN A 41 -13.97 4.81 -2.22
N LEU A 42 -14.33 3.90 -3.14
CA LEU A 42 -15.69 3.41 -3.35
C LEU A 42 -15.75 1.92 -2.97
N ARG A 43 -16.15 1.63 -1.72
CA ARG A 43 -16.41 0.26 -1.28
C ARG A 43 -17.74 -0.26 -1.80
N ILE A 44 -17.67 -1.36 -2.54
CA ILE A 44 -18.81 -2.07 -3.09
C ILE A 44 -19.38 -2.99 -2.00
N ARG A 45 -20.68 -2.86 -1.71
CA ARG A 45 -21.41 -3.70 -0.72
C ARG A 45 -22.38 -4.70 -1.36
N THR A 46 -22.82 -4.41 -2.59
CA THR A 46 -23.70 -5.25 -3.40
C THR A 46 -23.25 -5.14 -4.84
N LEU A 47 -23.15 -6.26 -5.55
CA LEU A 47 -22.68 -6.31 -6.94
C LEU A 47 -23.83 -6.03 -7.93
N ASP A 48 -24.40 -4.84 -7.81
CA ASP A 48 -25.47 -4.32 -8.67
C ASP A 48 -24.90 -3.16 -9.51
N VAL A 49 -24.41 -3.51 -10.71
CA VAL A 49 -23.64 -2.58 -11.55
C VAL A 49 -24.50 -1.40 -12.02
N GLU A 50 -25.72 -1.65 -12.49
CA GLU A 50 -26.62 -0.60 -12.98
C GLU A 50 -26.94 0.41 -11.88
N ARG A 51 -27.27 -0.07 -10.67
CA ARG A 51 -27.54 0.78 -9.52
C ARG A 51 -26.32 1.57 -9.08
N LEU A 52 -25.14 0.95 -9.00
CA LEU A 52 -23.89 1.64 -8.64
C LEU A 52 -23.58 2.80 -9.60
N VAL A 53 -23.81 2.58 -10.90
CA VAL A 53 -23.62 3.58 -11.96
C VAL A 53 -24.65 4.70 -11.85
N GLN A 54 -25.93 4.38 -11.60
CA GLN A 54 -26.98 5.38 -11.42
C GLN A 54 -26.76 6.22 -10.15
N GLU A 55 -26.50 5.59 -9.00
CA GLU A 55 -26.19 6.30 -7.75
C GLU A 55 -24.94 7.19 -7.90
N MET A 56 -23.93 6.78 -8.67
CA MET A 56 -22.77 7.62 -8.96
C MET A 56 -23.10 8.79 -9.88
N ARG A 57 -23.89 8.56 -10.94
CA ARG A 57 -24.33 9.59 -11.88
C ARG A 57 -25.08 10.70 -11.15
N GLU A 58 -25.99 10.34 -10.23
CA GLU A 58 -26.69 11.31 -9.39
C GLU A 58 -25.78 12.11 -8.47
N ARG A 59 -24.75 11.47 -7.87
CA ARG A 59 -23.76 12.16 -7.02
C ARG A 59 -22.95 13.16 -7.85
N VAL A 60 -22.50 12.78 -9.04
CA VAL A 60 -21.77 13.66 -9.98
C VAL A 60 -22.66 14.81 -10.46
N THR A 61 -23.92 14.57 -10.82
CA THR A 61 -24.87 15.63 -11.22
C THR A 61 -25.17 16.61 -10.07
N ARG A 62 -25.26 16.11 -8.83
CA ARG A 62 -25.56 16.93 -7.63
C ARG A 62 -24.37 17.77 -7.16
N ALA A 63 -23.14 17.28 -7.33
CA ALA A 63 -21.93 17.98 -6.92
C ALA A 63 -20.78 17.82 -7.95
N PRO A 64 -20.91 18.37 -9.16
CA PRO A 64 -19.95 18.16 -10.25
C PRO A 64 -18.56 18.72 -9.95
N LYS A 65 -18.47 19.78 -9.12
CA LYS A 65 -17.19 20.33 -8.64
C LYS A 65 -16.45 19.44 -7.64
N LEU A 66 -17.10 18.42 -7.07
CA LEU A 66 -16.55 17.52 -6.06
C LEU A 66 -16.28 16.11 -6.61
N PHE A 67 -17.17 15.60 -7.47
CA PHE A 67 -17.08 14.24 -8.01
C PHE A 67 -16.77 14.19 -9.52
N GLY A 68 -16.93 15.29 -10.26
CA GLY A 68 -16.62 15.33 -11.69
C GLY A 68 -15.14 15.07 -11.95
N ARG A 69 -14.84 14.00 -12.69
CA ARG A 69 -13.48 13.45 -12.92
C ARG A 69 -12.71 13.07 -11.65
N ALA A 70 -13.39 12.86 -10.52
CA ALA A 70 -12.74 12.43 -9.29
C ALA A 70 -12.06 11.06 -9.51
N ALA A 71 -10.81 10.94 -9.05
CA ALA A 71 -10.08 9.68 -9.04
C ALA A 71 -10.66 8.76 -7.95
N VAL A 72 -11.02 7.54 -8.34
CA VAL A 72 -11.70 6.55 -7.48
C VAL A 72 -10.92 5.24 -7.44
N ILE A 73 -10.75 4.71 -6.23
CA ILE A 73 -10.29 3.35 -5.94
C ILE A 73 -11.53 2.48 -5.73
N LEU A 74 -11.63 1.34 -6.43
CA LEU A 74 -12.73 0.37 -6.25
C LEU A 74 -12.35 -0.64 -5.15
N ASP A 75 -13.11 -0.70 -4.07
CA ASP A 75 -12.88 -1.64 -2.96
C ASP A 75 -13.94 -2.75 -2.95
N PHE A 76 -13.55 -3.94 -3.40
CA PHE A 76 -14.40 -5.14 -3.40
C PHE A 76 -14.46 -5.85 -2.04
N GLY A 77 -13.68 -5.43 -1.04
CA GLY A 77 -13.69 -5.99 0.32
C GLY A 77 -14.97 -5.69 1.13
N GLY A 78 -16.08 -5.37 0.48
CA GLY A 78 -17.44 -5.40 1.05
C GLY A 78 -18.33 -6.49 0.44
N LEU A 79 -17.78 -7.34 -0.44
CA LEU A 79 -18.46 -8.47 -1.07
C LEU A 79 -17.92 -9.80 -0.52
N SER A 80 -18.75 -10.84 -0.45
CA SER A 80 -18.34 -12.19 -0.04
C SER A 80 -17.48 -12.93 -1.08
N GLN A 81 -17.50 -12.47 -2.33
CA GLN A 81 -16.69 -12.99 -3.44
C GLN A 81 -16.28 -11.84 -4.36
N VAL A 82 -15.13 -11.98 -5.01
CA VAL A 82 -14.63 -11.03 -6.01
C VAL A 82 -15.43 -11.20 -7.32
N PRO A 83 -15.85 -10.11 -7.99
CA PRO A 83 -16.53 -10.21 -9.28
C PRO A 83 -15.63 -10.79 -10.38
N ASP A 84 -16.24 -11.40 -11.39
CA ASP A 84 -15.53 -11.75 -12.62
C ASP A 84 -15.08 -10.51 -13.41
N VAL A 85 -14.18 -10.72 -14.37
CA VAL A 85 -13.57 -9.66 -15.19
C VAL A 85 -14.60 -8.88 -15.99
N ALA A 86 -15.64 -9.53 -16.55
CA ALA A 86 -16.63 -8.86 -17.38
C ALA A 86 -17.53 -7.95 -16.52
N THR A 87 -17.96 -8.43 -15.36
CA THR A 87 -18.76 -7.66 -14.40
C THR A 87 -17.98 -6.49 -13.81
N ALA A 88 -16.69 -6.69 -13.50
CA ALA A 88 -15.83 -5.63 -12.99
C ALA A 88 -15.47 -4.58 -14.08
N GLN A 89 -15.25 -5.00 -15.33
CA GLN A 89 -15.04 -4.10 -16.46
C GLN A 89 -16.30 -3.26 -16.74
N ALA A 90 -17.48 -3.88 -16.74
CA ALA A 90 -18.76 -3.17 -16.89
C ALA A 90 -18.97 -2.12 -15.79
N LEU A 91 -18.55 -2.40 -14.55
CA LEU A 91 -18.55 -1.41 -13.46
C LEU A 91 -17.55 -0.28 -13.71
N VAL A 92 -16.34 -0.57 -14.18
CA VAL A 92 -15.33 0.45 -14.53
C VAL A 92 -15.86 1.40 -15.61
N ASP A 93 -16.39 0.87 -16.71
CA ASP A 93 -16.87 1.67 -17.84
C ASP A 93 -18.17 2.40 -17.52
N GLY A 94 -19.08 1.76 -16.77
CA GLY A 94 -20.26 2.39 -16.21
C GLY A 94 -19.91 3.60 -15.34
N LEU A 95 -18.94 3.47 -14.42
CA LEU A 95 -18.48 4.56 -13.56
C LEU A 95 -17.78 5.68 -14.35
N ARG A 96 -17.01 5.34 -15.40
CA ARG A 96 -16.49 6.33 -16.38
C ARG A 96 -17.64 7.10 -17.04
N SER A 97 -18.70 6.41 -17.47
CA SER A 97 -19.89 7.04 -18.07
C SER A 97 -20.71 7.89 -17.09
N ALA A 98 -20.62 7.62 -15.78
CA ALA A 98 -21.21 8.40 -14.71
C ALA A 98 -20.43 9.68 -14.38
N GLY A 99 -19.16 9.77 -14.83
CA GLY A 99 -18.32 10.97 -14.74
C GLY A 99 -17.21 10.93 -13.69
N VAL A 100 -16.99 9.79 -13.02
CA VAL A 100 -15.80 9.56 -12.17
C VAL A 100 -14.71 8.81 -12.95
N LEU A 101 -13.51 8.70 -12.39
CA LEU A 101 -12.39 7.98 -12.99
C LEU A 101 -11.90 6.86 -12.07
N PRO A 102 -12.28 5.59 -12.31
CA PRO A 102 -11.61 4.44 -11.71
C PRO A 102 -10.13 4.43 -12.12
N VAL A 103 -9.24 4.50 -11.12
CA VAL A 103 -7.77 4.56 -11.31
C VAL A 103 -7.03 3.40 -10.67
N ALA A 104 -7.65 2.65 -9.76
CA ALA A 104 -7.05 1.52 -9.05
C ALA A 104 -8.14 0.61 -8.47
N LEU A 105 -7.78 -0.62 -8.13
CA LEU A 105 -8.52 -1.41 -7.15
C LEU A 105 -7.85 -1.26 -5.77
N ALA A 106 -8.62 -1.34 -4.70
CA ALA A 106 -8.06 -1.45 -3.36
C ALA A 106 -7.53 -2.87 -3.17
N TYR A 107 -6.31 -3.04 -2.65
CA TYR A 107 -5.81 -4.37 -2.37
C TYR A 107 -6.75 -5.09 -1.38
N GLY A 108 -7.22 -6.28 -1.76
CA GLY A 108 -8.32 -6.93 -1.06
C GLY A 108 -8.36 -8.45 -1.04
N THR A 109 -8.02 -9.13 -2.14
CA THR A 109 -7.62 -10.55 -2.13
C THR A 109 -6.57 -10.85 -3.21
N SER A 110 -5.92 -12.00 -3.10
CA SER A 110 -5.15 -12.60 -4.21
C SER A 110 -5.97 -12.77 -5.50
N ALA A 111 -7.30 -12.87 -5.40
CA ALA A 111 -8.20 -12.82 -6.56
C ALA A 111 -8.47 -11.38 -7.05
N VAL A 112 -8.50 -10.37 -6.17
CA VAL A 112 -8.50 -8.94 -6.58
C VAL A 112 -7.20 -8.56 -7.28
N ASP A 113 -6.07 -9.20 -6.94
CA ASP A 113 -4.79 -9.01 -7.64
C ASP A 113 -4.85 -9.51 -9.09
N LEU A 114 -5.26 -10.77 -9.30
CA LEU A 114 -5.46 -11.31 -10.65
C LEU A 114 -6.44 -10.46 -11.47
N LEU A 115 -7.54 -10.00 -10.85
CA LEU A 115 -8.50 -9.10 -11.47
C LEU A 115 -7.90 -7.73 -11.83
N SER A 116 -7.04 -7.16 -10.97
CA SER A 116 -6.31 -5.91 -11.22
C SER A 116 -5.44 -6.02 -12.48
N GLN A 117 -4.70 -7.12 -12.61
CA GLN A 117 -3.85 -7.38 -13.76
C GLN A 117 -4.69 -7.53 -15.04
N GLN A 118 -5.83 -8.23 -14.96
CA GLN A 118 -6.75 -8.44 -16.08
C GLN A 118 -7.49 -7.16 -16.53
N LEU A 119 -7.77 -6.23 -15.61
CA LEU A 119 -8.39 -4.92 -15.91
C LEU A 119 -7.37 -3.83 -16.26
N GLY A 120 -6.06 -4.11 -16.18
CA GLY A 120 -5.00 -3.11 -16.37
C GLY A 120 -5.00 -1.98 -15.34
N LEU A 121 -5.58 -2.19 -14.15
CA LEU A 121 -5.67 -1.21 -13.07
C LEU A 121 -4.67 -1.56 -11.95
N PRO A 122 -3.84 -0.61 -11.46
CA PRO A 122 -2.95 -0.89 -10.34
C PRO A 122 -3.72 -1.18 -9.05
N LEU A 123 -3.04 -1.87 -8.12
CA LEU A 123 -3.50 -2.02 -6.74
C LEU A 123 -2.98 -0.87 -5.89
N LEU A 124 -3.86 -0.28 -5.09
CA LEU A 124 -3.48 0.62 -4.01
C LEU A 124 -3.80 -0.02 -2.67
N ALA A 125 -2.82 -0.02 -1.77
CA ALA A 125 -3.07 -0.30 -0.36
C ALA A 125 -4.10 0.71 0.17
N LYS A 126 -4.96 0.26 1.09
CA LYS A 126 -6.00 1.13 1.66
C LYS A 126 -5.33 2.24 2.46
N PHE A 127 -5.85 3.47 2.39
CA PHE A 127 -5.24 4.59 3.09
C PHE A 127 -5.25 4.35 4.60
N ARG A 128 -4.07 4.41 5.23
CA ARG A 128 -3.66 3.63 6.43
C ARG A 128 -3.34 2.15 6.17
N ALA A 129 -2.45 1.90 5.22
CA ALA A 129 -1.52 0.78 5.25
C ALA A 129 -0.32 1.07 4.34
N GLN A 130 0.88 1.23 4.91
CA GLN A 130 2.14 0.91 4.25
C GLN A 130 2.29 -0.61 4.20
N TYR A 131 1.38 -1.27 3.50
CA TYR A 131 1.47 -2.68 3.20
C TYR A 131 1.53 -2.92 1.70
N GLU A 132 2.55 -3.67 1.34
CA GLU A 132 2.50 -4.56 0.20
C GLU A 132 1.36 -5.57 0.39
N ARG A 133 1.05 -6.29 -0.67
CA ARG A 133 -0.14 -7.14 -0.82
C ARG A 133 -0.48 -7.98 0.45
N VAL A 134 -1.73 -7.83 0.94
CA VAL A 134 -2.64 -8.76 1.67
C VAL A 134 -3.32 -8.09 2.89
N GLU A 135 -4.64 -8.01 3.13
CA GLU A 135 -5.93 -8.20 2.42
C GLU A 135 -7.04 -7.39 3.18
N ALA A 136 -7.55 -6.28 2.60
CA ALA A 136 -8.76 -5.47 2.92
C ALA A 136 -9.44 -5.37 4.34
N GLU A 137 -9.41 -4.16 4.95
CA GLU A 137 -10.33 -3.66 6.03
C GLU A 137 -11.04 -2.32 5.62
N PRO A 138 -12.31 -2.02 6.01
CA PRO A 138 -12.69 -0.71 6.67
C PRO A 138 -14.02 -0.70 7.53
N ALA A 139 -14.18 0.02 8.66
CA ALA A 139 -14.35 1.50 8.95
C ALA A 139 -15.72 2.14 8.53
N PRO A 140 -16.16 3.39 8.92
CA PRO A 140 -15.63 4.48 9.82
C PRO A 140 -16.77 5.22 10.64
N PRO A 141 -16.85 6.58 10.86
CA PRO A 141 -15.97 7.71 11.34
C PRO A 141 -16.51 8.32 12.70
N PRO A 142 -16.79 9.64 13.01
CA PRO A 142 -16.20 10.98 12.69
C PRO A 142 -16.05 12.06 13.85
N ALA A 143 -14.97 12.88 13.84
CA ALA A 143 -14.87 14.35 14.13
C ALA A 143 -15.29 15.02 15.50
N PRO A 144 -14.87 16.28 15.86
CA PRO A 144 -14.08 17.30 15.12
C PRO A 144 -12.87 17.99 15.88
N GLU A 145 -12.32 19.03 15.23
CA GLU A 145 -11.14 19.94 15.41
C GLU A 145 -11.04 20.84 16.70
N PRO A 146 -9.98 21.70 17.00
CA PRO A 146 -9.06 22.41 16.07
C PRO A 146 -7.60 22.90 16.46
N ARG A 147 -6.89 23.44 15.42
CA ARG A 147 -5.87 24.56 15.37
C ARG A 147 -4.34 24.39 15.67
N ARG A 148 -3.56 24.61 14.58
CA ARG A 148 -2.33 25.45 14.38
C ARG A 148 -1.09 25.36 15.29
N ALA A 149 0.09 25.10 14.68
CA ALA A 149 1.27 26.00 14.62
C ALA A 149 2.35 25.51 13.62
N VAL A 150 3.29 26.39 13.22
CA VAL A 150 4.29 26.19 12.12
C VAL A 150 5.67 25.74 12.64
N ARG A 151 6.41 24.91 11.88
CA ARG A 151 7.89 24.86 11.90
C ARG A 151 8.46 24.46 10.52
N ALA A 152 9.74 24.77 10.28
CA ALA A 152 10.41 24.74 8.98
C ALA A 152 11.30 23.49 8.68
N GLU A 153 11.65 23.36 7.40
CA GLU A 153 12.59 22.44 6.73
C GLU A 153 13.93 23.17 6.39
N PRO A 154 14.93 22.57 5.67
CA PRO A 154 15.26 21.16 5.37
C PRO A 154 16.71 20.82 5.87
N LYS A 155 17.39 19.67 5.62
CA LYS A 155 17.94 19.08 4.36
C LYS A 155 18.39 17.60 4.56
N PRO A 156 18.72 16.85 3.48
CA PRO A 156 18.47 15.40 3.44
C PRO A 156 19.63 14.52 2.91
N ALA A 157 19.28 13.27 2.55
CA ALA A 157 19.93 12.37 1.57
C ALA A 157 21.14 11.54 2.05
N PRO A 158 21.52 10.45 1.33
CA PRO A 158 20.89 9.87 0.13
C PRO A 158 20.40 8.41 0.30
N ALA A 159 19.62 7.95 -0.69
CA ALA A 159 19.37 6.54 -0.97
C ALA A 159 20.10 6.13 -2.26
N ALA A 160 20.40 4.83 -2.42
CA ALA A 160 20.92 4.27 -3.66
C ALA A 160 20.31 2.86 -3.89
N PRO A 161 19.69 2.57 -5.04
CA PRO A 161 19.07 1.27 -5.32
C PRO A 161 19.87 0.42 -6.32
N VAL A 162 19.70 -0.91 -6.26
CA VAL A 162 19.65 -1.81 -7.42
C VAL A 162 18.92 -3.09 -7.03
N ALA A 163 18.26 -3.73 -7.98
CA ALA A 163 17.50 -4.98 -7.79
C ALA A 163 18.10 -6.12 -8.64
N LYS A 164 17.86 -7.39 -8.25
CA LYS A 164 17.35 -8.45 -9.16
C LYS A 164 17.24 -9.84 -8.50
N VAL A 165 16.50 -10.69 -9.23
CA VAL A 165 16.33 -12.15 -9.12
C VAL A 165 15.45 -12.63 -7.96
N ALA A 166 14.44 -13.42 -8.31
CA ALA A 166 13.71 -14.28 -7.38
C ALA A 166 14.38 -15.66 -7.36
N ASP A 167 15.05 -15.98 -6.26
CA ASP A 167 15.18 -17.34 -5.77
C ASP A 167 14.15 -17.55 -4.66
N ALA A 168 13.85 -18.80 -4.29
CA ALA A 168 13.10 -19.09 -3.07
C ALA A 168 13.94 -18.58 -1.88
N ALA A 169 13.51 -17.45 -1.29
CA ALA A 169 14.39 -16.64 -0.44
C ALA A 169 14.99 -17.45 0.71
N ALA A 170 16.33 -17.44 0.81
CA ALA A 170 17.01 -17.89 2.01
C ALA A 170 16.44 -17.11 3.22
N PRO A 171 16.14 -17.77 4.34
CA PRO A 171 15.31 -17.20 5.40
C PRO A 171 15.91 -15.88 5.90
N GLN A 172 15.21 -14.78 5.62
CA GLN A 172 15.69 -13.45 5.97
C GLN A 172 15.77 -13.32 7.50
N PRO A 173 16.86 -12.76 8.05
CA PRO A 173 16.96 -12.53 9.48
C PRO A 173 15.85 -11.57 9.92
N GLY A 174 15.05 -11.99 10.91
CA GLY A 174 13.85 -11.25 11.34
C GLY A 174 14.11 -9.78 11.64
N ARG A 175 13.23 -8.91 11.13
CA ARG A 175 13.38 -7.45 11.23
C ARG A 175 13.33 -7.02 12.69
N MET A 176 14.38 -6.35 13.18
CA MET A 176 14.42 -5.80 14.54
C MET A 176 14.23 -4.28 14.56
N GLN A 177 13.32 -3.81 15.41
CA GLN A 177 12.99 -2.42 15.67
C GLN A 177 13.38 -2.04 17.11
N LEU A 178 14.38 -1.17 17.25
CA LEU A 178 14.92 -0.76 18.55
C LEU A 178 14.23 0.47 19.15
N GLY A 179 13.62 1.33 18.34
CA GLY A 179 12.95 2.56 18.78
C GLY A 179 11.43 2.47 18.78
N ASN A 180 10.77 3.30 19.61
CA ASN A 180 9.31 3.33 19.71
C ASN A 180 8.63 3.62 18.36
N VAL A 181 7.56 2.87 18.05
CA VAL A 181 6.68 3.16 16.91
C VAL A 181 5.58 4.10 17.41
N ARG A 182 5.47 5.30 16.83
CA ARG A 182 4.65 6.41 17.34
C ARG A 182 3.30 6.50 16.61
N SER A 183 2.35 7.24 17.18
CA SER A 183 1.01 7.41 16.61
C SER A 183 1.06 7.85 15.15
N GLY A 184 0.30 7.18 14.27
CA GLY A 184 0.31 7.42 12.83
C GLY A 184 1.55 6.93 12.07
N GLN A 185 2.56 6.37 12.75
CA GLN A 185 3.63 5.61 12.10
C GLN A 185 3.22 4.15 11.90
N GLN A 186 3.83 3.54 10.88
CA GLN A 186 3.63 2.15 10.52
C GLN A 186 4.97 1.45 10.30
N LEU A 187 5.00 0.14 10.53
CA LEU A 187 6.17 -0.69 10.40
C LEU A 187 5.81 -2.06 9.80
N TYR A 188 6.53 -2.42 8.73
CA TYR A 188 6.37 -3.66 7.96
C TYR A 188 7.63 -4.54 8.13
N ALA A 189 7.48 -5.78 8.59
CA ALA A 189 8.46 -6.84 8.32
C ALA A 189 7.99 -7.69 7.13
N GLU A 190 8.57 -7.39 5.96
CA GLU A 190 8.36 -8.10 4.69
C GLU A 190 9.07 -9.45 4.72
N ASN A 191 8.38 -10.51 4.32
CA ASN A 191 8.89 -11.88 4.19
C ASN A 191 9.62 -12.44 5.43
N CYS A 192 9.36 -11.89 6.63
CA CYS A 192 10.01 -12.31 7.88
C CYS A 192 9.20 -11.96 9.15
N ASP A 193 9.67 -12.45 10.31
CA ASP A 193 9.16 -12.08 11.64
C ASP A 193 9.60 -10.65 12.03
N LEU A 194 8.78 -9.96 12.84
CA LEU A 194 9.08 -8.64 13.41
C LEU A 194 9.39 -8.73 14.91
N THR A 195 10.54 -8.22 15.34
CA THR A 195 10.85 -8.01 16.75
C THR A 195 10.89 -6.52 17.09
N VAL A 196 10.10 -6.08 18.07
CA VAL A 196 10.05 -4.70 18.57
C VAL A 196 10.52 -4.67 20.02
N MET A 197 11.67 -4.03 20.26
CA MET A 197 12.28 -3.93 21.60
C MET A 197 11.70 -2.78 22.46
N ALA A 198 10.78 -2.00 21.90
CA ALA A 198 10.25 -0.75 22.45
C ALA A 198 8.71 -0.66 22.35
N THR A 199 8.13 0.42 22.85
CA THR A 199 6.67 0.66 22.82
C THR A 199 6.13 0.86 21.40
N VAL A 200 5.01 0.20 21.10
CA VAL A 200 4.11 0.53 19.99
C VAL A 200 2.98 1.40 20.54
N GLY A 201 3.00 2.70 20.23
CA GLY A 201 2.07 3.68 20.80
C GLY A 201 0.64 3.59 20.26
N ALA A 202 -0.33 4.19 20.97
CA ALA A 202 -1.70 4.31 20.47
C ALA A 202 -1.73 5.03 19.11
N GLY A 203 -2.56 4.56 18.18
CA GLY A 203 -2.63 4.98 16.80
C GLY A 203 -1.49 4.46 15.90
N ALA A 204 -0.43 3.88 16.46
CA ALA A 204 0.67 3.28 15.71
C ALA A 204 0.30 1.88 15.19
N GLU A 205 1.06 1.39 14.21
CA GLU A 205 0.77 0.13 13.54
C GLU A 205 2.07 -0.68 13.32
N VAL A 206 2.07 -1.94 13.76
CA VAL A 206 3.15 -2.90 13.49
C VAL A 206 2.56 -4.15 12.87
N ILE A 207 3.16 -4.62 11.77
CA ILE A 207 2.61 -5.72 10.98
C ILE A 207 3.79 -6.56 10.45
N ALA A 208 3.63 -7.87 10.35
CA ALA A 208 4.61 -8.79 9.76
C ALA A 208 3.95 -9.89 8.92
N ASP A 209 4.67 -10.37 7.90
CA ASP A 209 4.29 -11.57 7.16
C ASP A 209 4.52 -12.85 7.98
N GLY A 210 5.50 -12.81 8.89
CA GLY A 210 5.72 -13.78 9.95
C GLY A 210 4.99 -13.44 11.25
N SER A 211 5.55 -13.89 12.37
CA SER A 211 5.11 -13.58 13.73
C SER A 211 5.61 -12.20 14.19
N ILE A 212 4.99 -11.65 15.24
CA ILE A 212 5.37 -10.38 15.85
C ILE A 212 5.73 -10.61 17.33
N HIS A 213 6.88 -10.08 17.75
CA HIS A 213 7.38 -10.13 19.13
C HIS A 213 7.57 -8.72 19.66
N ILE A 214 6.79 -8.30 20.68
CA ILE A 214 6.83 -6.95 21.25
C ILE A 214 7.28 -7.05 22.71
N TYR A 215 8.55 -6.71 22.95
CA TYR A 215 9.13 -6.69 24.29
C TYR A 215 8.91 -5.35 25.02
N GLY A 216 8.30 -4.35 24.37
CA GLY A 216 7.71 -3.18 25.02
C GLY A 216 6.20 -3.30 25.25
N THR A 217 5.54 -2.18 25.57
CA THR A 217 4.07 -2.09 25.58
C THR A 217 3.51 -2.11 24.16
N LEU A 218 2.45 -2.89 23.90
CA LEU A 218 1.60 -2.73 22.73
C LEU A 218 0.36 -1.91 23.12
N ARG A 219 0.25 -0.67 22.62
CA ARG A 219 -0.94 0.19 22.71
C ARG A 219 -1.63 0.42 21.37
N GLY A 220 -0.86 0.39 20.28
CA GLY A 220 -1.39 0.49 18.92
C GLY A 220 -1.96 -0.84 18.41
N ARG A 221 -1.81 -1.06 17.10
CA ARG A 221 -2.33 -2.23 16.39
C ARG A 221 -1.19 -3.18 16.01
N ALA A 222 -1.40 -4.48 16.17
CA ALA A 222 -0.45 -5.52 15.78
C ALA A 222 -1.12 -6.56 14.86
N LEU A 223 -0.63 -6.72 13.64
CA LEU A 223 -1.24 -7.61 12.64
C LEU A 223 -0.17 -8.59 12.12
N ALA A 224 -0.18 -9.84 12.57
CA ALA A 224 0.82 -10.84 12.16
C ALA A 224 0.29 -11.78 11.06
N GLY A 225 1.19 -12.52 10.42
CA GLY A 225 0.85 -13.45 9.36
C GLY A 225 0.25 -12.78 8.14
N ALA A 226 0.69 -11.56 7.82
CA ALA A 226 0.00 -10.68 6.89
C ALA A 226 -0.27 -11.32 5.53
N GLN A 227 0.69 -12.04 4.92
CA GLN A 227 0.52 -12.89 3.71
C GLN A 227 -0.40 -14.12 3.88
N GLY A 228 -1.43 -14.07 4.74
CA GLY A 228 -2.35 -15.19 4.99
C GLY A 228 -1.75 -16.34 5.83
N ASN A 229 -0.64 -16.11 6.53
CA ASN A 229 0.03 -17.13 7.35
C ASN A 229 -0.72 -17.36 8.67
N THR A 230 -1.69 -18.29 8.65
CA THR A 230 -2.55 -18.65 9.79
C THR A 230 -1.80 -19.23 10.99
N ALA A 231 -0.54 -19.67 10.82
CA ALA A 231 0.31 -20.20 11.88
C ALA A 231 1.11 -19.11 12.63
N ALA A 232 1.09 -17.86 12.13
CA ALA A 232 1.75 -16.74 12.78
C ALA A 232 1.13 -16.41 14.15
N ARG A 233 1.92 -15.75 15.00
CA ARG A 233 1.53 -15.39 16.38
C ARG A 233 1.94 -13.96 16.69
N ILE A 234 1.25 -13.35 17.65
CA ILE A 234 1.72 -12.11 18.29
C ILE A 234 2.05 -12.43 19.74
N PHE A 235 3.29 -12.14 20.13
CA PHE A 235 3.76 -12.18 21.51
C PHE A 235 3.95 -10.75 21.99
N CYS A 236 3.41 -10.41 23.16
CA CYS A 236 3.62 -9.09 23.76
C CYS A 236 3.92 -9.24 25.26
N ARG A 237 4.79 -8.40 25.82
CA ARG A 237 5.13 -8.40 27.26
C ARG A 237 4.19 -7.55 28.12
N ASP A 238 3.51 -6.57 27.53
CA ASP A 238 2.73 -5.55 28.24
C ASP A 238 1.54 -5.12 27.34
N PHE A 239 0.40 -5.77 27.54
CA PHE A 239 -0.70 -5.78 26.58
C PHE A 239 -1.80 -4.72 26.85
N HIS A 240 -1.94 -3.77 25.92
CA HIS A 240 -2.92 -2.67 25.94
C HIS A 240 -3.43 -2.36 24.51
N ALA A 241 -3.47 -3.36 23.61
CA ALA A 241 -3.66 -3.16 22.17
C ALA A 241 -5.03 -2.57 21.78
N GLU A 242 -5.06 -1.74 20.74
CA GLU A 242 -6.29 -1.31 20.03
C GLU A 242 -6.90 -2.45 19.20
N LEU A 243 -6.05 -3.22 18.52
CA LEU A 243 -6.42 -4.29 17.61
C LEU A 243 -5.29 -5.31 17.51
N VAL A 244 -5.65 -6.59 17.46
CA VAL A 244 -4.75 -7.67 17.07
C VAL A 244 -5.33 -8.47 15.90
N ALA A 245 -4.50 -8.88 14.95
CA ALA A 245 -4.92 -9.74 13.83
C ALA A 245 -3.89 -10.82 13.50
N ILE A 246 -4.38 -11.95 12.99
CA ILE A 246 -3.57 -13.04 12.40
C ILE A 246 -4.20 -13.38 11.04
N ALA A 247 -3.42 -13.33 9.96
CA ALA A 247 -3.86 -13.75 8.61
C ALA A 247 -5.21 -13.15 8.14
N GLY A 248 -5.41 -11.85 8.37
CA GLY A 248 -6.66 -11.13 8.02
C GLY A 248 -7.81 -11.27 9.03
N HIS A 249 -7.80 -12.28 9.90
CA HIS A 249 -8.74 -12.39 11.01
C HIS A 249 -8.34 -11.41 12.11
N TYR A 250 -9.20 -10.44 12.44
CA TYR A 250 -8.89 -9.37 13.40
C TYR A 250 -9.83 -9.36 14.60
N LYS A 251 -9.32 -8.79 15.70
CA LYS A 251 -10.06 -8.54 16.94
C LYS A 251 -9.75 -7.14 17.44
N VAL A 252 -10.76 -6.26 17.36
CA VAL A 252 -10.77 -4.95 18.02
C VAL A 252 -10.87 -5.16 19.53
N LEU A 253 -10.22 -4.30 20.31
CA LEU A 253 -10.15 -4.36 21.76
C LEU A 253 -10.52 -3.00 22.35
N ASP A 254 -11.81 -2.65 22.29
CA ASP A 254 -12.35 -1.41 22.88
C ASP A 254 -12.09 -1.33 24.40
N ASP A 255 -12.13 -2.49 25.08
CA ASP A 255 -11.69 -2.67 26.45
C ASP A 255 -10.92 -4.00 26.58
N VAL A 256 -9.69 -3.95 27.10
CA VAL A 256 -8.83 -5.13 27.27
C VAL A 256 -9.17 -5.81 28.60
N PRO A 257 -9.60 -7.08 28.64
CA PRO A 257 -9.95 -7.77 29.88
C PRO A 257 -8.83 -7.73 30.93
N ASP A 258 -9.20 -7.50 32.20
CA ASP A 258 -8.23 -7.31 33.31
C ASP A 258 -7.35 -8.53 33.58
N ASN A 259 -7.75 -9.72 33.13
CA ASN A 259 -6.90 -10.91 33.20
C ASN A 259 -5.78 -10.94 32.15
N LEU A 260 -5.79 -10.05 31.16
CA LEU A 260 -4.80 -9.90 30.07
C LEU A 260 -4.11 -8.52 30.07
N ARG A 261 -4.82 -7.46 30.51
CA ARG A 261 -4.36 -6.07 30.57
C ARG A 261 -3.01 -5.93 31.30
N GLY A 262 -2.04 -5.32 30.63
CA GLY A 262 -0.71 -5.05 31.17
C GLY A 262 0.17 -6.28 31.41
N LYS A 263 -0.25 -7.47 30.95
CA LYS A 263 0.49 -8.73 31.11
C LYS A 263 1.25 -9.13 29.85
N ALA A 264 2.12 -10.13 30.00
CA ALA A 264 2.60 -10.91 28.88
C ALA A 264 1.46 -11.76 28.29
N VAL A 265 1.32 -11.80 26.97
CA VAL A 265 0.27 -12.55 26.26
C VAL A 265 0.78 -13.18 24.96
N GLN A 266 0.10 -14.25 24.55
CA GLN A 266 0.16 -14.80 23.19
C GLN A 266 -1.20 -14.63 22.50
N VAL A 267 -1.16 -14.23 21.23
CA VAL A 267 -2.29 -14.21 20.29
C VAL A 267 -2.04 -15.22 19.19
N TRP A 268 -3.06 -16.00 18.83
CA TRP A 268 -3.02 -16.95 17.71
C TRP A 268 -4.39 -17.12 17.06
N LEU A 269 -4.41 -17.70 15.86
CA LEU A 269 -5.63 -18.11 15.17
C LEU A 269 -5.94 -19.57 15.50
N GLU A 270 -7.20 -19.87 15.83
CA GLU A 270 -7.69 -21.22 16.03
C GLU A 270 -9.17 -21.29 15.62
N GLN A 271 -9.50 -22.18 14.69
CA GLN A 271 -10.85 -22.31 14.10
C GLN A 271 -11.39 -20.96 13.63
N ASP A 272 -10.58 -20.23 12.85
CA ASP A 272 -10.87 -18.91 12.28
C ASP A 272 -11.17 -17.79 13.30
N GLN A 273 -10.91 -18.06 14.59
CA GLN A 273 -11.09 -17.11 15.70
C GLN A 273 -9.77 -16.71 16.33
N ILE A 274 -9.63 -15.43 16.62
CA ILE A 274 -8.50 -14.88 17.37
C ILE A 274 -8.62 -15.22 18.86
N LYS A 275 -7.73 -16.10 19.32
CA LYS A 275 -7.56 -16.45 20.74
C LYS A 275 -6.46 -15.58 21.34
N ILE A 276 -6.61 -15.24 22.62
CA ILE A 276 -5.62 -14.50 23.41
C ILE A 276 -5.56 -15.16 24.78
N ALA A 277 -4.35 -15.49 25.24
CA ALA A 277 -4.09 -15.98 26.59
C ALA A 277 -2.89 -15.24 27.20
N ALA A 278 -2.83 -15.21 28.53
CA ALA A 278 -1.62 -14.80 29.22
C ALA A 278 -0.48 -15.78 28.96
N LEU A 279 0.75 -15.29 29.06
CA LEU A 279 1.95 -16.12 29.21
C LEU A 279 2.34 -16.05 30.68
N ASP A 280 2.30 -17.20 31.35
CA ASP A 280 2.61 -17.37 32.79
C ASP A 280 4.13 -17.41 33.05
#